data_AF-X1V7Y1-F1
#
_entry.id   AF-X1V7Y1-F1
#
_cell.length_a   1.000
_cell.length_b   1.000
_cell.length_c   1.000
_cell.angle_alpha   90.00
_cell.angle_beta   90.00
_cell.angle_gamma   90.00
#
_symmetry.space_group_name_H-M   'P 1'
#
loop_
_entity.id
_entity.type
_entity.pdbx_description
1 polymer ?
#
loop_
_entity_poly.entity_id
_entity_poly.type
_entity_poly.pdbx_seq_one_letter_code
_entity_poly.pdbx_strand_id
1 'polypeptide(L)'
;MASINSVLGPLDTTDLGFTLMHEHIMVAAAGVYQDYPELLGSNLMDLAVEGLIKAKEGGVDTVVDLTTLDLGRNIELLAEASRRSGVNIIACAGWWLDVPRFFAGVSADQMAEVFIREIEQGISGTDIKAGLLKSASDMLGVTPDAEIMLRGVARAHL
;
A
#
# COMPACT_ATOMS: atom_id res chain seq x y z
N MET A 1 3.46 8.09 -23.42
CA MET A 1 4.17 8.43 -22.17
C MET A 1 3.88 7.31 -21.18
N ALA A 2 4.83 6.95 -20.33
CA ALA A 2 4.61 5.89 -19.33
C ALA A 2 3.82 6.48 -18.15
N SER A 3 2.85 5.73 -17.62
CA SER A 3 2.00 6.15 -16.51
C SER A 3 2.07 5.18 -15.34
N ILE A 4 1.84 5.66 -14.14
CA ILE A 4 1.73 4.86 -12.91
C ILE A 4 0.43 5.18 -12.17
N ASN A 5 -0.19 4.19 -11.54
CA ASN A 5 -1.38 4.44 -10.72
C ASN A 5 -0.97 5.14 -9.40
N SER A 6 -1.58 6.28 -9.10
CA SER A 6 -1.56 6.89 -7.78
C SER A 6 -2.92 6.71 -7.10
N VAL A 7 -3.00 7.06 -5.81
CA VAL A 7 -4.26 6.99 -5.06
C VAL A 7 -5.32 8.00 -5.54
N LEU A 8 -4.94 8.97 -6.38
CA LEU A 8 -5.84 9.93 -7.03
C LEU A 8 -6.02 9.67 -8.53
N GLY A 9 -5.58 8.51 -9.02
CA GLY A 9 -5.66 8.10 -10.42
C GLY A 9 -4.29 8.05 -11.12
N PRO A 10 -4.27 7.76 -12.43
CA PRO A 10 -3.03 7.66 -13.19
C PRO A 10 -2.23 8.98 -13.19
N LEU A 11 -0.93 8.85 -12.97
CA LEU A 11 0.06 9.94 -13.01
C LEU A 11 1.02 9.70 -14.18
N ASP A 12 1.39 10.73 -14.92
CA ASP A 12 2.50 10.62 -15.89
C ASP A 12 3.81 10.45 -15.12
N THR A 13 4.65 9.51 -15.55
CA THR A 13 5.96 9.28 -14.90
C THR A 13 6.88 10.51 -14.94
N THR A 14 6.64 11.49 -15.81
CA THR A 14 7.35 12.78 -15.78
C THR A 14 6.96 13.67 -14.60
N ASP A 15 5.81 13.43 -13.98
CA ASP A 15 5.24 14.24 -12.89
C ASP A 15 5.55 13.67 -11.49
N LEU A 16 6.38 12.61 -11.42
CA LEU A 16 6.79 12.00 -10.15
C LEU A 16 7.62 12.92 -9.26
N GLY A 17 8.46 13.78 -9.86
CA GLY A 17 9.35 14.66 -9.10
C GLY A 17 10.27 13.92 -8.12
N PHE A 18 10.65 14.57 -7.02
CA PHE A 18 11.46 13.90 -6.00
C PHE A 18 10.62 12.86 -5.25
N THR A 19 11.02 11.59 -5.33
CA THR A 19 10.21 10.46 -4.86
C THR A 19 10.88 9.72 -3.70
N LEU A 20 10.15 9.56 -2.60
CA LEU A 20 10.50 8.61 -1.54
C LEU A 20 9.91 7.23 -1.88
N MET A 21 10.77 6.26 -2.16
CA MET A 21 10.37 4.96 -2.74
C MET A 21 9.87 3.91 -1.74
N HIS A 22 10.01 4.16 -0.44
CA HIS A 22 9.55 3.23 0.61
C HIS A 22 9.21 4.03 1.86
N GLU A 23 7.92 4.32 2.05
CA GLU A 23 7.40 4.91 3.27
C GLU A 23 6.15 4.18 3.75
N HIS A 24 5.68 4.57 4.93
CA HIS A 24 4.39 4.16 5.47
C HIS A 24 3.71 5.41 6.05
N ILE A 25 2.58 5.81 5.48
CA ILE A 25 1.84 6.98 5.98
C ILE A 25 1.18 6.64 7.32
N MET A 26 0.61 5.44 7.42
CA MET A 26 0.08 4.87 8.65
C MET A 26 0.23 3.34 8.63
N VAL A 27 0.49 2.74 9.79
CA VAL A 27 0.51 1.29 9.98
C VAL A 27 -0.44 0.92 11.12
N ALA A 28 -1.20 -0.15 10.93
CA ALA A 28 -2.05 -0.73 11.96
C ALA A 28 -2.15 -2.25 11.74
N ALA A 29 -2.75 -3.00 12.66
CA ALA A 29 -3.19 -4.35 12.32
C ALA A 29 -4.43 -4.29 11.43
N ALA A 30 -4.58 -5.25 10.52
CA ALA A 30 -5.77 -5.37 9.67
C ALA A 30 -7.06 -5.37 10.52
N GLY A 31 -8.05 -4.56 10.13
CA GLY A 31 -9.35 -4.43 10.81
C GLY A 31 -9.40 -3.40 11.95
N VAL A 32 -8.27 -2.89 12.45
CA VAL A 32 -8.25 -1.95 13.59
C VAL A 32 -8.97 -0.65 13.28
N TYR A 33 -8.90 -0.15 12.05
CA TYR A 33 -9.63 1.05 11.63
C TYR A 33 -11.15 0.92 11.79
N GLN A 34 -11.69 -0.29 11.66
CA GLN A 34 -13.12 -0.56 11.70
C GLN A 34 -13.58 -0.96 13.10
N ASP A 35 -12.83 -1.85 13.74
CA ASP A 35 -13.28 -2.52 14.97
C ASP A 35 -12.83 -1.80 16.24
N TYR A 36 -11.65 -1.14 16.21
CA TYR A 36 -11.03 -0.52 17.39
C TYR A 36 -10.34 0.83 17.06
N PRO A 37 -11.04 1.78 16.42
CA PRO A 37 -10.44 3.04 15.97
C PRO A 37 -9.87 3.90 17.12
N GLU A 38 -10.37 3.73 18.35
CA GLU A 38 -9.87 4.43 19.54
C GLU A 38 -8.39 4.13 19.85
N LEU A 39 -7.86 2.99 19.38
CA LEU A 39 -6.46 2.61 19.55
C LEU A 39 -5.52 3.42 18.63
N LEU A 40 -6.04 4.05 17.59
CA LEU A 40 -5.26 4.82 16.60
C LEU A 40 -5.14 6.31 16.97
N GLY A 41 -5.85 6.75 18.01
CA GLY A 41 -5.96 8.16 18.38
C GLY A 41 -6.95 8.94 17.51
N SER A 42 -7.37 10.11 18.00
CA SER A 42 -8.46 10.90 17.39
C SER A 42 -8.03 11.83 16.25
N ASN A 43 -6.73 12.05 16.05
CA ASN A 43 -6.18 13.03 15.11
C ASN A 43 -5.28 12.42 14.02
N LEU A 44 -5.44 11.11 13.75
CA LEU A 44 -4.56 10.35 12.86
C LEU A 44 -4.40 10.96 11.45
N MET A 45 -5.49 11.45 10.87
CA MET A 45 -5.47 12.04 9.53
C MET A 45 -4.69 13.36 9.53
N ASP A 46 -4.89 14.20 10.55
CA ASP A 46 -4.20 15.48 10.64
C ASP A 46 -2.70 15.28 10.81
N LEU A 47 -2.29 14.29 11.62
CA LEU A 47 -0.88 13.93 11.79
C LEU A 47 -0.25 13.47 10.46
N ALA A 48 -0.94 12.60 9.71
CA ALA A 48 -0.47 12.12 8.41
C ALA A 48 -0.30 13.29 7.41
N VAL A 49 -1.30 14.17 7.33
CA VAL A 49 -1.30 15.33 6.42
C VAL A 49 -0.21 16.33 6.80
N GLU A 50 -0.05 16.65 8.09
CA GLU A 50 1.02 17.55 8.55
C GLU A 50 2.42 17.02 8.22
N GLY A 51 2.64 15.71 8.36
CA GLY A 51 3.90 15.07 7.98
C GLY A 51 4.17 15.20 6.48
N LEU A 52 3.17 14.92 5.65
CA LEU A 52 3.26 15.04 4.20
C LEU A 52 3.46 16.48 3.72
N ILE A 53 2.80 17.47 4.35
CA ILE A 53 3.02 18.89 4.04
C ILE A 53 4.47 19.27 4.32
N LYS A 54 5.02 18.88 5.47
CA LYS A 54 6.44 19.13 5.79
C LYS A 54 7.38 18.47 4.79
N ALA A 55 7.05 17.24 4.34
CA ALA A 55 7.82 16.57 3.29
C ALA A 55 7.76 17.34 1.95
N LYS A 56 6.57 17.83 1.57
CA LYS A 56 6.36 18.65 0.36
C LYS A 56 7.15 19.96 0.41
N GLU A 57 7.12 20.65 1.55
CA GLU A 57 7.93 21.85 1.80
C GLU A 57 9.44 21.56 1.74
N GLY A 58 9.85 20.34 2.11
CA GLY A 58 11.20 19.83 1.95
C GLY A 58 11.58 19.40 0.52
N GLY A 59 10.64 19.51 -0.43
CA GLY A 59 10.85 19.20 -1.85
C GLY A 59 10.42 17.80 -2.29
N VAL A 60 9.73 17.02 -1.44
CA VAL A 60 9.19 15.70 -1.83
C VAL A 60 7.91 15.89 -2.65
N ASP A 61 7.88 15.31 -3.85
CA ASP A 61 6.71 15.37 -4.72
C ASP A 61 5.84 14.12 -4.62
N THR A 62 6.48 12.96 -4.46
CA THR A 62 5.80 11.65 -4.45
C THR A 62 6.31 10.77 -3.31
N VAL A 63 5.40 10.02 -2.71
CA VAL A 63 5.69 8.97 -1.73
C VAL A 63 5.10 7.65 -2.21
N VAL A 64 5.89 6.58 -2.11
CA VAL A 64 5.41 5.21 -2.29
C VAL A 64 5.10 4.61 -0.93
N ASP A 65 3.81 4.41 -0.66
CA ASP A 65 3.33 3.76 0.55
C ASP A 65 3.32 2.23 0.35
N LEU A 66 4.21 1.54 1.08
CA LEU A 66 4.36 0.09 1.01
C LEU A 66 3.60 -0.65 2.12
N THR A 67 2.54 -0.05 2.65
CA THR A 67 1.61 -0.67 3.59
C THR A 67 0.69 -1.62 2.83
N THR A 68 0.73 -2.90 3.17
CA THR A 68 -0.13 -3.98 2.63
C THR A 68 -1.33 -4.22 3.53
N LEU A 69 -2.24 -5.13 3.16
CA LEU A 69 -3.44 -5.43 3.94
C LEU A 69 -3.10 -5.82 5.40
N ASP A 70 -2.08 -6.66 5.58
CA ASP A 70 -1.63 -7.12 6.90
C ASP A 70 -1.01 -6.01 7.75
N LEU A 71 -0.47 -4.97 7.11
CA LEU A 71 -0.01 -3.73 7.74
C LEU A 71 -1.13 -2.68 7.93
N GLY A 72 -2.39 -3.07 7.70
CA GLY A 72 -3.54 -2.22 7.97
C GLY A 72 -3.81 -1.17 6.90
N ARG A 73 -3.37 -1.37 5.64
CA ARG A 73 -3.58 -0.42 4.53
C ARG A 73 -5.02 0.09 4.47
N ASN A 74 -5.18 1.41 4.57
CA ASN A 74 -6.44 2.11 4.38
C ASN A 74 -6.36 3.02 3.15
N ILE A 75 -6.91 2.55 2.02
CA ILE A 75 -6.73 3.22 0.72
C ILE A 75 -7.43 4.57 0.63
N GLU A 76 -8.58 4.73 1.28
CA GLU A 76 -9.33 5.99 1.32
C GLU A 76 -8.59 7.04 2.17
N LEU A 77 -7.95 6.61 3.26
CA LEU A 77 -7.07 7.46 4.06
C LEU A 77 -5.91 7.98 3.23
N LEU A 78 -5.24 7.11 2.45
CA LEU A 78 -4.14 7.54 1.58
C LEU A 78 -4.62 8.55 0.53
N ALA A 79 -5.78 8.32 -0.08
CA ALA A 79 -6.35 9.26 -1.04
C ALA A 79 -6.65 10.62 -0.41
N GLU A 80 -7.27 10.65 0.78
CA GLU A 80 -7.55 11.90 1.47
C GLU A 80 -6.27 12.62 1.92
N ALA A 81 -5.27 11.89 2.42
CA ALA A 81 -3.98 12.45 2.78
C ALA A 81 -3.27 13.07 1.56
N SER A 82 -3.32 12.40 0.40
CA SER A 82 -2.77 12.93 -0.86
C SER A 82 -3.48 14.23 -1.29
N ARG A 83 -4.82 14.27 -1.26
CA ARG A 83 -5.58 15.50 -1.60
C ARG A 83 -5.23 16.67 -0.70
N ARG A 84 -5.16 16.43 0.61
CA ARG A 84 -4.95 17.49 1.61
C ARG A 84 -3.51 18.01 1.64
N SER A 85 -2.52 17.16 1.36
CA SER A 85 -1.10 17.52 1.42
C SER A 85 -0.52 18.01 0.08
N GLY A 86 -1.12 17.62 -1.05
CA GLY A 86 -0.56 17.86 -2.38
C GLY A 86 0.65 16.98 -2.72
N VAL A 87 0.93 15.95 -1.92
CA VAL A 87 1.92 14.91 -2.23
C VAL A 87 1.23 13.81 -3.03
N ASN A 88 1.85 13.38 -4.13
CA ASN A 88 1.38 12.19 -4.85
C ASN A 88 1.65 10.95 -3.98
N ILE A 89 0.67 10.07 -3.82
CA ILE A 89 0.86 8.81 -3.08
C ILE A 89 0.63 7.65 -4.02
N ILE A 90 1.60 6.74 -4.09
CA ILE A 90 1.47 5.48 -4.82
C ILE A 90 1.32 4.36 -3.79
N ALA A 91 0.18 3.68 -3.80
CA ALA A 91 -0.05 2.52 -2.94
C ALA A 91 0.47 1.23 -3.58
N CYS A 92 0.83 0.25 -2.75
CA CYS A 92 1.19 -1.10 -3.20
C CYS A 92 0.04 -2.10 -3.06
N ALA A 93 0.07 -3.15 -3.88
CA ALA A 93 -0.56 -4.45 -3.64
C ALA A 93 0.49 -5.43 -3.10
N GLY A 94 0.06 -6.58 -2.60
CA GLY A 94 0.97 -7.62 -2.10
C GLY A 94 0.79 -7.92 -0.61
N TRP A 95 1.85 -8.40 0.03
CA TRP A 95 1.84 -8.84 1.42
C TRP A 95 3.17 -8.55 2.13
N TRP A 96 3.16 -8.22 3.42
CA TRP A 96 4.38 -8.02 4.18
C TRP A 96 4.87 -9.33 4.81
N LEU A 97 4.46 -9.66 6.04
CA LEU A 97 4.99 -10.82 6.78
C LEU A 97 3.91 -11.59 7.55
N ASP A 98 2.83 -10.94 7.96
CA ASP A 98 1.87 -11.49 8.91
C ASP A 98 0.76 -12.26 8.18
N VAL A 99 1.12 -13.40 7.58
CA VAL A 99 0.17 -14.29 6.92
C VAL A 99 -0.73 -14.96 7.98
N PRO A 100 -2.06 -14.75 7.97
CA PRO A 100 -2.93 -15.30 9.00
C PRO A 100 -2.96 -16.82 8.94
N ARG A 101 -2.99 -17.50 10.10
CA ARG A 101 -3.08 -18.97 10.18
C ARG A 101 -4.21 -19.60 9.36
N PHE A 102 -5.28 -18.85 9.14
CA PHE A 102 -6.47 -19.31 8.40
C PHE A 102 -6.32 -19.19 6.88
N PHE A 103 -5.19 -18.68 6.39
CA PHE A 103 -4.83 -18.71 4.97
C PHE A 103 -4.12 -20.02 4.59
N ALA A 104 -4.02 -20.97 5.53
CA ALA A 104 -3.54 -22.32 5.22
C ALA A 104 -4.35 -22.93 4.06
N GLY A 105 -3.64 -23.29 2.98
CA GLY A 105 -4.25 -23.83 1.76
C GLY A 105 -4.57 -22.80 0.68
N VAL A 106 -4.41 -21.49 0.94
CA VAL A 106 -4.48 -20.46 -0.10
C VAL A 106 -3.25 -20.58 -1.01
N SER A 107 -3.48 -20.68 -2.31
CA SER A 107 -2.40 -20.84 -3.28
C SER A 107 -1.77 -19.50 -3.71
N ALA A 108 -0.57 -19.56 -4.25
CA ALA A 108 0.08 -18.39 -4.86
C ALA A 108 -0.71 -17.85 -6.07
N ASP A 109 -1.50 -18.68 -6.78
CA ASP A 109 -2.36 -18.20 -7.88
C ASP A 109 -3.55 -17.40 -7.34
N GLN A 110 -4.17 -17.85 -6.25
CA GLN A 110 -5.24 -17.09 -5.59
C GLN A 110 -4.73 -15.74 -5.08
N MET A 111 -3.52 -15.70 -4.50
CA MET A 111 -2.92 -14.42 -4.10
C MET A 111 -2.58 -13.54 -5.29
N ALA A 112 -2.06 -14.12 -6.39
CA ALA A 112 -1.79 -13.38 -7.62
C ALA A 112 -3.07 -12.76 -8.20
N GLU A 113 -4.19 -13.49 -8.24
CA GLU A 113 -5.49 -12.97 -8.69
C GLU A 113 -5.94 -11.76 -7.85
N VAL A 114 -5.73 -11.80 -6.53
CA VAL A 114 -6.03 -10.66 -5.64
C VAL A 114 -5.14 -9.47 -5.97
N PHE A 115 -3.83 -9.66 -6.14
CA PHE A 115 -2.90 -8.58 -6.42
C PHE A 115 -3.13 -7.97 -7.81
N ILE A 116 -3.40 -8.79 -8.82
CA ILE A 116 -3.77 -8.34 -10.18
C ILE A 116 -5.05 -7.51 -10.12
N ARG A 117 -6.08 -7.97 -9.39
CA ARG A 117 -7.32 -7.19 -9.21
C ARG A 117 -7.03 -5.82 -8.59
N GLU A 118 -6.16 -5.74 -7.58
CA GLU A 118 -5.78 -4.46 -6.96
C GLU A 118 -5.04 -3.51 -7.91
N ILE A 119 -4.24 -4.05 -8.83
CA ILE A 119 -3.51 -3.27 -9.84
C ILE A 119 -4.41 -2.82 -11.00
N GLU A 120 -5.32 -3.69 -11.45
CA GLU A 120 -6.08 -3.48 -12.67
C GLU A 120 -7.48 -2.88 -12.43
N GLN A 121 -8.09 -3.16 -11.29
CA GLN A 121 -9.50 -2.83 -11.00
C GLN A 121 -9.62 -1.89 -9.81
N GLY A 122 -9.03 -2.24 -8.66
CA GLY A 122 -8.99 -1.39 -7.49
C GLY A 122 -8.88 -2.16 -6.16
N ILE A 123 -8.61 -1.40 -5.08
CA ILE A 123 -8.35 -1.91 -3.74
C ILE A 123 -9.58 -1.75 -2.85
N SER A 124 -9.90 -2.78 -2.05
CA SER A 124 -10.93 -2.74 -0.99
C SER A 124 -12.32 -2.24 -1.43
N GLY A 125 -12.72 -2.54 -2.67
CA GLY A 125 -14.03 -2.13 -3.21
C GLY A 125 -14.08 -0.70 -3.77
N THR A 126 -12.94 0.00 -3.78
CA THR A 126 -12.77 1.29 -4.47
C THR A 126 -12.29 1.09 -5.91
N ASP A 127 -12.22 2.17 -6.70
CA ASP A 127 -11.57 2.23 -8.01
C ASP A 127 -10.09 2.64 -7.93
N ILE A 128 -9.55 2.79 -6.71
CA ILE A 128 -8.17 3.18 -6.47
C ILE A 128 -7.25 1.97 -6.68
N LYS A 129 -6.31 2.09 -7.62
CA LYS A 129 -5.43 1.00 -8.04
C LYS A 129 -4.05 1.08 -7.43
N ALA A 130 -3.44 -0.06 -7.18
CA ALA A 130 -2.04 -0.12 -6.79
C ALA A 130 -1.11 0.27 -7.95
N GLY A 131 0.00 0.93 -7.62
CA GLY A 131 1.08 1.24 -8.57
C GLY A 131 2.31 0.35 -8.40
N LEU A 132 2.42 -0.38 -7.28
CA LEU A 132 3.54 -1.30 -6.99
C LEU A 132 3.08 -2.63 -6.40
N LEU A 133 3.97 -3.60 -6.43
CA LEU A 133 3.86 -4.87 -5.73
C LEU A 133 4.87 -4.94 -4.59
N LYS A 134 4.45 -5.46 -3.44
CA LYS A 134 5.26 -5.66 -2.24
C LYS A 134 5.21 -7.11 -1.78
N SER A 135 6.38 -7.68 -1.51
CA SER A 135 6.52 -8.90 -0.72
C SER A 135 7.61 -8.69 0.33
N ALA A 136 7.64 -9.52 1.37
CA ALA A 136 8.76 -9.54 2.31
C ALA A 136 9.12 -10.94 2.80
N SER A 137 10.34 -11.03 3.30
CA SER A 137 10.90 -12.12 4.09
C SER A 137 11.91 -11.48 5.03
N ASP A 138 12.06 -12.03 6.22
CA ASP A 138 12.88 -11.44 7.29
C ASP A 138 13.82 -12.50 7.89
N MET A 139 14.19 -12.39 9.16
CA MET A 139 15.19 -13.23 9.85
C MET A 139 14.91 -14.74 9.77
N LEU A 140 13.65 -15.15 9.60
CA LEU A 140 13.27 -16.56 9.44
C LEU A 140 13.51 -17.10 8.02
N GLY A 141 14.00 -16.25 7.11
CA GLY A 141 14.15 -16.56 5.70
C GLY A 141 12.80 -16.66 4.98
N VAL A 142 12.79 -17.41 3.88
CA VAL A 142 11.58 -17.69 3.12
C VAL A 142 10.87 -18.88 3.74
N THR A 143 9.93 -18.60 4.65
CA THR A 143 9.02 -19.63 5.21
C THR A 143 8.06 -20.14 4.12
N PRO A 144 7.40 -21.30 4.31
CA PRO A 144 6.41 -21.79 3.35
C PRO A 144 5.31 -20.76 3.02
N ASP A 145 4.82 -20.03 4.04
CA ASP A 145 3.81 -18.99 3.84
C ASP A 145 4.38 -17.77 3.09
N ALA A 146 5.61 -17.35 3.42
CA ALA A 146 6.30 -16.27 2.69
C ALA A 146 6.59 -16.66 1.23
N GLU A 147 6.90 -17.93 0.96
CA GLU A 147 7.11 -18.44 -0.40
C GLU A 147 5.84 -18.31 -1.24
N ILE A 148 4.67 -18.60 -0.65
CA ILE A 148 3.37 -18.43 -1.30
C ILE A 148 3.17 -16.96 -1.70
N MET A 149 3.44 -16.03 -0.78
CA MET A 149 3.29 -14.59 -1.05
C MET A 149 4.28 -14.09 -2.10
N LEU A 150 5.55 -14.50 -2.02
CA LEU A 150 6.59 -14.15 -3.00
C LEU A 150 6.23 -14.66 -4.39
N ARG A 151 5.77 -15.91 -4.51
CA ARG A 151 5.31 -16.49 -5.78
C ARG A 151 4.07 -15.78 -6.30
N GLY A 152 3.12 -15.42 -5.44
CA GLY A 152 1.93 -14.66 -5.82
C GLY A 152 2.27 -13.29 -6.39
N VAL A 153 3.18 -12.56 -5.73
CA VAL A 153 3.72 -11.28 -6.23
C VAL A 153 4.45 -11.46 -7.55
N ALA A 154 5.31 -12.47 -7.67
CA ALA A 154 6.04 -12.73 -8.92
C ALA A 154 5.11 -13.07 -10.09
N ARG A 155 4.01 -13.78 -9.85
CA ARG A 155 3.00 -14.11 -10.87
C ARG A 155 2.14 -12.90 -11.26
N ALA A 156 1.92 -11.96 -10.34
CA ALA A 156 1.23 -10.70 -10.61
C ALA A 156 2.10 -9.69 -11.37
N HIS A 157 3.43 -9.84 -11.34
CA HIS A 157 4.37 -9.00 -12.06
C HIS A 157 4.50 -9.46 -13.53
N LEU A 158 3.68 -8.89 -14.40
CA LEU A 158 3.69 -9.11 -15.86
C LEU A 158 4.64 -8.17 -16.59
#